data_AF-A0A530M5Q6-F1
#
_entry.id   AF-A0A530M5Q6-F1
#
_cell.length_a   1.000
_cell.length_b   1.000
_cell.length_c   1.000
_cell.angle_alpha   90.00
_cell.angle_beta   90.00
_cell.angle_gamma   90.00
#
_symmetry.space_group_name_H-M   'P 1'
#
loop_
_entity.id
_entity.type
_entity.pdbx_description
1 polymer ?
#
loop_
_entity_poly.entity_id
_entity_poly.type
_entity_poly.pdbx_seq_one_letter_code
_entity_poly.pdbx_strand_id
1 'polypeptide(L)' 'VELIPCWIENMSRVLPKGQFVPVPLLCRVVFGAPIAIAPGEERRAFLDRARKALLALNPRPLRDD' A
#
# COMPACT_ATOMS: atom_id res chain seq x y z
N VAL A 1 4.12 10.16 16.27
CA VAL A 1 4.73 9.85 14.95
C VAL A 1 3.60 9.68 13.95
N GLU A 2 3.72 10.31 12.79
CA GLU A 2 2.75 10.17 11.69
C GLU A 2 3.23 9.11 10.70
N LEU A 3 2.28 8.36 10.16
CA LEU A 3 2.51 7.30 9.17
C LEU A 3 1.75 7.68 7.90
N ILE A 4 2.44 7.64 6.75
CA ILE A 4 1.84 7.95 5.46
C ILE A 4 1.51 6.63 4.75
N PRO A 5 0.24 6.34 4.44
CA PRO A 5 -0.10 5.16 3.65
C PRO A 5 0.43 5.31 2.21
N CYS A 6 1.08 4.27 1.70
CA CYS A 6 1.68 4.25 0.36
C CYS A 6 1.22 3.02 -0.42
N TRP A 7 0.38 3.21 -1.44
CA TRP A 7 -0.01 2.15 -2.36
C TRP A 7 0.99 2.07 -3.51
N ILE A 8 1.56 0.89 -3.76
CA ILE A 8 2.56 0.70 -4.80
C ILE A 8 2.07 -0.32 -5.82
N GLU A 9 1.98 0.10 -7.08
CA GLU A 9 1.59 -0.75 -8.20
C GLU A 9 2.80 -1.33 -8.93
N ASN A 10 2.62 -2.55 -9.46
CA ASN A 10 3.53 -3.23 -10.39
C ASN A 10 4.95 -3.57 -9.88
N MET A 11 5.23 -3.43 -8.57
CA MET A 11 6.55 -3.75 -8.00
C MET A 11 7.01 -5.18 -8.26
N SER A 12 6.10 -6.15 -8.16
CA SER A 12 6.42 -7.59 -8.24
C SER A 12 6.88 -8.05 -9.62
N ARG A 13 6.83 -7.17 -10.63
CA ARG A 13 7.12 -7.51 -12.02
C ARG A 13 8.44 -6.93 -12.52
N VAL A 14 9.05 -6.01 -11.77
CA VAL A 14 10.33 -5.39 -12.14
C VAL A 14 11.49 -6.38 -12.06
N LEU A 15 11.46 -7.28 -11.07
CA LEU A 15 12.42 -8.38 -10.94
C LEU A 15 11.70 -9.69 -10.57
N PRO A 16 11.18 -10.42 -11.56
CA PRO A 16 10.52 -11.70 -11.33
C PRO A 16 11.52 -12.71 -10.73
N LYS A 17 11.05 -13.56 -9.82
CA LYS A 17 11.89 -14.65 -9.28
C LYS A 17 12.49 -15.48 -10.42
N GLY A 18 13.82 -15.66 -10.39
CA GLY A 18 14.55 -16.47 -11.37
C GLY A 18 14.98 -15.76 -12.65
N GLN A 19 14.72 -14.46 -12.80
CA GLN A 19 15.18 -13.66 -13.94
C GLN A 19 16.41 -12.82 -13.55
N PHE A 20 17.41 -12.80 -14.43
CA PHE A 20 18.68 -12.09 -14.19
C PHE A 20 18.65 -10.62 -14.64
N VAL A 21 17.74 -10.28 -15.56
CA VAL A 21 17.60 -8.93 -16.11
C VAL A 21 16.27 -8.33 -15.64
N PRO A 22 16.27 -7.13 -15.03
CA PRO A 22 15.03 -6.46 -14.64
C PRO A 22 14.25 -6.02 -15.89
N VAL A 23 12.92 -6.17 -15.84
CA VAL A 23 12.05 -5.69 -16.91
C VAL A 23 11.68 -4.23 -16.62
N PRO A 24 11.90 -3.29 -17.56
CA PRO A 24 11.44 -1.93 -17.40
C PRO A 24 9.91 -1.91 -17.41
N LEU A 25 9.31 -1.59 -16.26
CA LEU A 25 7.87 -1.47 -16.11
C LEU A 25 7.51 -0.16 -15.45
N LEU A 26 6.37 0.41 -15.86
CA LEU A 26 5.80 1.55 -15.17
C LEU A 26 5.33 1.13 -13.77
N CYS A 27 6.05 1.59 -12.76
CA CYS A 27 5.66 1.52 -11.37
C CYS A 27 5.00 2.85 -10.96
N ARG A 28 3.93 2.78 -10.17
CA ARG A 28 3.23 3.95 -9.65
C ARG A 28 3.12 3.84 -8.13
N VAL A 29 3.35 4.95 -7.45
CA VAL A 29 3.11 5.09 -6.01
C VAL A 29 2.01 6.13 -5.79
N VAL A 30 1.04 5.82 -4.94
CA VAL A 30 0.00 6.75 -4.49
C VAL A 30 0.15 6.94 -2.99
N PHE A 31 0.26 8.20 -2.56
CA PHE A 31 0.38 8.58 -1.16
C PHE A 31 -0.97 9.06 -0.63
N GLY A 32 -1.33 8.60 0.56
CA GLY A 32 -2.54 9.01 1.26
C GLY A 32 -2.32 10.15 2.25
N ALA A 33 -3.41 10.54 2.92
CA ALA A 33 -3.34 11.44 4.05
C ALA A 33 -2.56 10.80 5.23
N PRO A 34 -1.82 11.59 6.02
CA PRO A 34 -1.17 11.09 7.23
C PRO A 34 -2.16 10.44 8.20
N ILE A 35 -1.74 9.36 8.83
CA ILE A 35 -2.46 8.72 9.94
C ILE A 35 -1.54 8.64 11.16
N ALA A 36 -2.08 8.91 12.34
CA ALA A 36 -1.39 8.74 13.60
C ALA A 36 -2.11 7.70 14.48
N ILE A 37 -1.38 7.15 15.44
CA ILE A 37 -1.95 6.33 16.52
C ILE A 37 -2.66 7.29 17.49
N ALA A 38 -3.94 7.05 17.75
CA ALA A 38 -4.69 7.84 18.70
C ALA A 38 -4.35 7.45 20.16
N PRO A 39 -4.48 8.38 21.13
CA PRO A 39 -4.26 8.06 22.54
C PRO A 39 -5.17 6.90 22.99
N GLY A 40 -4.58 5.84 23.55
CA GLY A 40 -5.31 4.65 24.00
C GLY A 40 -5.86 3.77 22.88
N GLU A 41 -5.48 4.00 21.61
CA GLU A 41 -5.90 3.16 20.50
C GLU A 41 -5.23 1.79 20.56
N GLU A 42 -6.05 0.74 20.56
CA GLU A 42 -5.58 -0.64 20.49
C GLU A 42 -4.84 -0.93 19.18
N ARG A 43 -3.77 -1.74 19.26
CA ARG A 43 -2.92 -2.06 18.11
C ARG A 43 -3.73 -2.61 16.93
N ARG A 44 -4.69 -3.50 17.22
CA ARG A 44 -5.54 -4.11 16.18
C ARG A 44 -6.41 -3.06 15.50
N ALA A 45 -7.03 -2.18 16.28
CA ALA A 45 -7.88 -1.10 15.76
C ALA A 45 -7.09 -0.16 14.84
N PHE A 46 -5.88 0.23 15.25
CA PHE A 46 -4.98 1.02 14.42
C PHE A 46 -4.67 0.32 13.09
N LEU A 47 -4.27 -0.96 13.14
CA LEU A 47 -3.92 -1.74 11.94
C LEU A 47 -5.10 -1.91 10.98
N ASP A 48 -6.31 -2.11 11.50
CA ASP A 48 -7.52 -2.26 10.67
C ASP A 48 -7.87 -0.94 9.96
N ARG A 49 -7.74 0.19 10.67
CA ARG A 49 -7.92 1.53 10.10
C ARG A 49 -6.84 1.87 9.08
N ALA A 50 -5.57 1.56 9.38
CA ALA A 50 -4.45 1.75 8.47
C ALA A 50 -4.62 0.92 7.18
N ARG A 51 -5.07 -0.33 7.30
CA ARG A 51 -5.41 -1.19 6.15
C ARG A 51 -6.50 -0.57 5.29
N LYS A 52 -7.59 -0.06 5.89
CA LYS A 52 -8.67 0.61 5.14
C LYS A 52 -8.16 1.84 4.40
N ALA A 53 -7.36 2.67 5.05
CA ALA A 53 -6.75 3.85 4.43
C ALA A 53 -5.85 3.46 3.24
N LEU A 54 -5.04 2.41 3.39
CA LEU A 54 -4.18 1.89 2.32
C LEU A 54 -4.99 1.35 1.13
N LEU A 55 -6.04 0.57 1.39
CA LEU A 55 -6.90 0.00 0.35
C LEU A 55 -7.68 1.08 -0.41
N ALA A 56 -8.05 2.18 0.25
CA ALA A 56 -8.70 3.32 -0.39
C ALA A 56 -7.80 4.06 -1.40
N LEU A 57 -6.47 3.88 -1.31
CA LEU A 57 -5.52 4.44 -2.29
C LEU A 57 -5.42 3.61 -3.57
N ASN A 58 -5.96 2.39 -3.59
CA ASN A 58 -5.90 1.54 -4.75
C ASN A 58 -6.73 2.14 -5.91
N PRO A 59 -6.12 2.57 -7.02
CA PRO A 59 -6.82 3.17 -8.14
C PRO A 59 -7.68 2.17 -8.94
N ARG A 60 -7.54 0.87 -8.65
CA ARG A 60 -8.33 -0.22 -9.23
C ARG A 60 -9.04 -0.95 -8.08
N PRO A 61 -10.28 -0.60 -7.72
CA PRO A 61 -11.01 -1.29 -6.66
C PRO A 61 -11.03 -2.80 -6.93
N LEU A 62 -11.07 -3.62 -5.87
CA LEU A 62 -11.22 -5.07 -6.01
C LEU A 62 -12.37 -5.33 -6.99
N ARG A 63 -12.09 -6.11 -8.04
CA ARG A 63 -13.17 -6.79 -8.75
C ARG A 63 -13.63 -7.87 -7.78
N ASP A 64 -14.92 -7.84 -7.45
CA ASP A 64 -15.57 -8.95 -6.79
C ASP A 64 -15.85 -9.99 -7.88
N ASP A 65 -14.89 -10.88 -8.13
CA ASP A 65 -15.03 -12.10 -8.96
C ASP A 65 -14.89 -13.38 -8.11
#